data_AF-A0A842RNM7-F1
#
_entry.id   AF-A0A842RNM7-F1
#
_cell.length_a   1.000
_cell.length_b   1.000
_cell.length_c   1.000
_cell.angle_alpha   90.00
_cell.angle_beta   90.00
_cell.angle_gamma   90.00
#
_symmetry.space_group_name_H-M   'P 1'
#
loop_
_entity.id
_entity.type
_entity.pdbx_description
1 polymer ?
#
loop_
_entity_poly.entity_id
_entity_poly.type
_entity_poly.pdbx_seq_one_letter_code
_entity_poly.pdbx_strand_id
1 'polypeptide(L)'
;MRGYFGLVLHGHMPWCKKSGVWPAGEQWYTEAALETYIPMLNVLRELKNEGINTAITINITPILAELMADEYMKERFREYVEDLIIRAQNDVKRFENHPQRQKIAKNHLNNFEYILDTFYNNYYRDLLGSFKWLQDEGMIEIITSAATHGFLPLFKKDSGIFSQIQIGVDTYKKHFNKDPMGFWLPECAYRPKEIQNGEVRESIDYWLSNSGIEYFFVDSHGILTADLIENKNKIGLNTNFGYRLSTGVSVYGRNKKSSRQVWDAKIGYPGEDYYREFHKKDHQSGLHYWRITGKEIGEDGKQLYDIDRAQVKINEHSNHFLNLLIQEATDFSDQYDYPGIIVSPYDFELYGHWWSEGIKWLGKVFRLISNSKEIDMITISDYTHLHKDDFSTIKMKESTWGAGGHFQVWDNEEHRWIWPYINSSVREFESVLKNNKNPNQDQMRVLKQVARELLLMEGSDWPFLLYTKQAKEYANERFHHHHQRFNKLIWQAKNFNEPKRLSEEELTHIESIDSCFQDLNMDYFRRITN
;
A
#
# COMPACT_ATOMS: atom_id res chain seq x y z
N MET A 1 0.76 -22.73 -22.69
CA MET A 1 0.65 -21.84 -21.53
C MET A 1 -0.09 -22.60 -20.45
N ARG A 2 0.51 -22.69 -19.26
CA ARG A 2 0.05 -23.49 -18.10
C ARG A 2 -0.69 -22.64 -17.06
N GLY A 3 -0.46 -21.34 -17.05
CA GLY A 3 -1.13 -20.43 -16.13
C GLY A 3 -0.53 -19.03 -16.19
N TYR A 4 -0.91 -18.21 -15.22
CA TYR A 4 -0.58 -16.80 -15.15
C TYR A 4 0.09 -16.41 -13.85
N PHE A 5 0.92 -15.37 -13.89
CA PHE A 5 1.47 -14.70 -12.72
C PHE A 5 0.78 -13.35 -12.52
N GLY A 6 0.07 -13.20 -11.39
CA GLY A 6 -0.57 -11.96 -10.98
C GLY A 6 0.22 -11.31 -9.85
N LEU A 7 1.19 -10.46 -10.18
CA LEU A 7 1.94 -9.70 -9.18
C LEU A 7 1.11 -8.50 -8.70
N VAL A 8 0.98 -8.36 -7.38
CA VAL A 8 0.27 -7.22 -6.76
C VAL A 8 1.23 -6.49 -5.84
N LEU A 9 1.40 -5.18 -6.04
CA LEU A 9 2.26 -4.32 -5.22
C LEU A 9 1.39 -3.34 -4.43
N HIS A 10 1.41 -3.44 -3.10
CA HIS A 10 0.64 -2.59 -2.20
C HIS A 10 1.46 -1.38 -1.74
N GLY A 11 1.23 -0.21 -2.35
CA GLY A 11 1.87 1.05 -1.97
C GLY A 11 1.03 1.85 -0.99
N HIS A 12 1.55 2.02 0.22
CA HIS A 12 0.87 2.74 1.28
C HIS A 12 1.83 3.51 2.19
N MET A 13 1.43 4.72 2.57
CA MET A 13 2.02 5.48 3.65
C MET A 13 0.90 6.22 4.39
N PRO A 14 0.92 6.32 5.72
CA PRO A 14 0.03 7.21 6.44
C PRO A 14 0.35 8.66 6.05
N TRP A 15 -0.62 9.56 6.21
CA TRP A 15 -0.40 10.99 5.99
C TRP A 15 0.75 11.50 6.87
N CYS A 16 1.91 11.80 6.30
CA CYS A 16 3.11 12.14 7.05
C CYS A 16 3.56 13.60 6.88
N LYS A 17 2.88 14.36 6.01
CA LYS A 17 3.16 15.79 5.77
C LYS A 17 3.11 16.60 7.07
N LYS A 18 4.17 17.38 7.34
CA LYS A 18 4.29 18.28 8.50
C LYS A 18 4.02 17.60 9.85
N SER A 19 4.35 16.32 9.95
CA SER A 19 4.12 15.51 11.15
C SER A 19 5.40 15.13 11.90
N GLY A 20 6.52 15.74 11.54
CA GLY A 20 7.87 15.31 11.90
C GLY A 20 8.67 14.91 10.66
N VAL A 21 10.00 14.95 10.75
CA VAL A 21 10.88 14.61 9.62
C VAL A 21 11.56 13.26 9.85
N TRP A 22 12.25 13.08 10.97
CA TRP A 22 12.99 11.86 11.32
C TRP A 22 12.92 11.61 12.84
N PRO A 23 12.89 10.35 13.34
CA PRO A 23 12.95 9.08 12.61
C PRO A 23 11.61 8.61 12.01
N ALA A 24 10.52 9.32 12.29
CA ALA A 24 9.18 9.03 11.79
C ALA A 24 8.55 10.32 11.22
N GLY A 25 7.84 10.21 10.10
CA GLY A 25 7.21 11.34 9.42
C GLY A 25 7.59 11.43 7.95
N GLU A 26 7.88 12.63 7.45
CA GLU A 26 8.05 12.91 6.01
C GLU A 26 9.10 12.05 5.32
N GLN A 27 10.14 11.64 6.06
CA GLN A 27 11.23 10.86 5.50
C GLN A 27 10.77 9.48 4.99
N TRP A 28 9.69 8.92 5.53
CA TRP A 28 9.12 7.66 5.01
C TRP A 28 8.70 7.80 3.55
N TYR A 29 8.01 8.90 3.21
CA TYR A 29 7.61 9.16 1.83
C TYR A 29 8.83 9.44 0.93
N THR A 30 9.77 10.26 1.38
CA THR A 30 10.92 10.63 0.54
C THR A 30 11.86 9.44 0.29
N GLU A 31 12.04 8.56 1.28
CA GLU A 31 12.78 7.30 1.13
C GLU A 31 12.07 6.35 0.15
N ALA A 32 10.75 6.16 0.30
CA ALA A 32 9.98 5.31 -0.61
C ALA A 32 9.99 5.84 -2.05
N ALA A 33 9.88 7.16 -2.26
CA ALA A 33 9.98 7.77 -3.58
C ALA A 33 11.35 7.56 -4.23
N LEU A 34 12.42 7.72 -3.45
CA LEU A 34 13.81 7.56 -3.90
C LEU A 34 14.15 6.11 -4.23
N GLU A 35 13.77 5.19 -3.34
CA GLU A 35 14.26 3.81 -3.37
C GLU A 35 13.28 2.83 -4.04
N THR A 36 11.99 3.17 -4.14
CA THR A 36 10.94 2.28 -4.68
C THR A 36 10.23 2.88 -5.88
N TYR A 37 9.54 4.02 -5.72
CA TYR A 37 8.58 4.48 -6.74
C TYR A 37 9.24 4.95 -8.04
N ILE A 38 10.25 5.84 -7.95
CA ILE A 38 10.97 6.31 -9.13
C ILE A 38 11.81 5.19 -9.78
N PRO A 39 12.54 4.35 -9.01
CA PRO A 39 13.19 3.17 -9.58
C PRO A 39 12.23 2.23 -10.31
N MET A 40 11.03 1.99 -9.77
CA MET A 40 10.02 1.18 -10.45
C MET A 40 9.56 1.83 -11.75
N LEU A 41 9.24 3.13 -11.74
CA LEU A 41 8.87 3.85 -12.96
C LEU A 41 9.96 3.75 -14.04
N ASN A 42 11.23 3.87 -13.65
CA ASN A 42 12.37 3.73 -14.55
C ASN A 42 12.40 2.33 -15.19
N VAL A 43 12.25 1.26 -14.39
CA VAL A 43 12.20 -0.12 -14.90
C VAL A 43 10.99 -0.35 -15.81
N LEU A 44 9.81 0.13 -15.43
CA LEU A 44 8.59 -0.02 -16.24
C LEU A 44 8.71 0.70 -17.59
N ARG A 45 9.29 1.91 -17.60
CA ARG A 45 9.56 2.66 -18.82
C ARG A 45 10.57 1.96 -19.72
N GLU A 46 11.64 1.40 -19.15
CA GLU A 46 12.60 0.59 -19.90
C GLU A 46 11.94 -0.63 -20.55
N LEU A 47 11.16 -1.40 -19.78
CA LEU A 47 10.47 -2.60 -20.27
C LEU A 47 9.44 -2.26 -21.35
N LYS A 48 8.74 -1.13 -21.23
CA LYS A 48 7.86 -0.63 -22.28
C LYS A 48 8.62 -0.37 -23.58
N ASN A 49 9.80 0.27 -23.50
CA ASN A 49 10.64 0.55 -24.66
C ASN A 49 11.19 -0.74 -25.30
N GLU A 50 11.37 -1.79 -24.51
CA GLU A 50 11.73 -3.15 -24.96
C GLU A 50 10.53 -3.91 -25.56
N GLY A 51 9.31 -3.37 -25.49
CA GLY A 51 8.09 -4.04 -25.96
C GLY A 51 7.59 -5.15 -25.03
N ILE A 52 8.02 -5.15 -23.76
CA ILE A 52 7.61 -6.13 -22.76
C ILE A 52 6.44 -5.57 -21.95
N ASN A 53 5.27 -6.18 -22.07
CA ASN A 53 4.14 -5.86 -21.20
C ASN A 53 4.31 -6.53 -19.84
N THR A 54 4.29 -5.74 -18.77
CA THR A 54 4.43 -6.23 -17.40
C THR A 54 3.12 -6.70 -16.80
N ALA A 55 1.98 -6.11 -17.19
CA ALA A 55 0.65 -6.41 -16.67
C ALA A 55 0.56 -6.54 -15.14
N ILE A 56 1.35 -5.77 -14.39
CA ILE A 56 1.37 -5.82 -12.92
C ILE A 56 0.22 -4.99 -12.34
N THR A 57 -0.30 -5.43 -11.21
CA THR A 57 -1.30 -4.66 -10.46
C THR A 57 -0.60 -3.89 -9.34
N ILE A 58 -0.78 -2.57 -9.30
CA ILE A 58 -0.23 -1.69 -8.26
C ILE A 58 -1.39 -1.05 -7.50
N ASN A 59 -1.48 -1.28 -6.20
CA ASN A 59 -2.31 -0.45 -5.35
C ASN A 59 -1.54 0.83 -4.98
N ILE A 60 -2.16 1.98 -5.22
CA ILE A 60 -1.75 3.25 -4.65
C ILE A 60 -2.89 3.68 -3.74
N THR A 61 -2.68 3.62 -2.42
CA THR A 61 -3.73 4.05 -1.48
C THR A 61 -4.10 5.52 -1.71
N PRO A 62 -5.36 5.93 -1.50
CA PRO A 62 -5.80 7.31 -1.75
C PRO A 62 -4.98 8.34 -0.97
N ILE A 63 -4.64 8.04 0.29
CA ILE A 63 -3.80 8.93 1.10
C ILE A 63 -2.36 9.06 0.57
N LEU A 64 -1.79 7.99 0.02
CA LEU A 64 -0.49 8.04 -0.66
C LEU A 64 -0.58 8.85 -1.96
N ALA A 65 -1.68 8.70 -2.72
CA ALA A 65 -1.90 9.50 -3.92
C ALA A 65 -1.97 11.00 -3.58
N GLU A 66 -2.69 11.39 -2.51
CA GLU A 66 -2.70 12.78 -2.06
C GLU A 66 -1.31 13.28 -1.60
N LEU A 67 -0.49 12.43 -0.96
CA LEU A 67 0.91 12.77 -0.63
C LEU A 67 1.77 12.96 -1.89
N MET A 68 1.65 12.08 -2.88
CA MET A 68 2.39 12.16 -4.14
C MET A 68 2.03 13.41 -4.96
N ALA A 69 0.76 13.82 -4.90
CA ALA A 69 0.25 14.99 -5.61
C ALA A 69 0.65 16.31 -4.93
N ASP A 70 0.99 16.29 -3.64
CA ASP A 70 1.22 17.50 -2.83
C ASP A 70 2.53 18.22 -3.18
N GLU A 71 2.44 19.50 -3.53
CA GLU A 71 3.60 20.31 -3.92
C GLU A 71 4.63 20.47 -2.80
N TYR A 72 4.19 20.53 -1.54
CA TYR A 72 5.12 20.57 -0.42
C TYR A 72 5.91 19.26 -0.34
N MET A 73 5.27 18.09 -0.44
CA MET A 73 5.98 16.81 -0.42
C MET A 73 6.90 16.61 -1.63
N LYS A 74 6.54 17.10 -2.82
CA LYS A 74 7.44 17.10 -4.00
C LYS A 74 8.70 17.94 -3.76
N GLU A 75 8.56 19.08 -3.10
CA GLU A 75 9.68 19.94 -2.74
C GLU A 75 10.57 19.29 -1.68
N ARG A 76 9.96 18.70 -0.64
CA ARG A 76 10.69 17.96 0.41
C ARG A 76 11.48 16.79 -0.16
N PHE A 77 10.93 16.09 -1.15
CA PHE A 77 11.66 15.04 -1.88
C PHE A 77 12.90 15.59 -2.58
N ARG A 78 12.81 16.73 -3.30
CA ARG A 78 13.97 17.36 -3.94
C ARG A 78 15.06 17.66 -2.91
N GLU A 79 14.70 18.38 -1.84
CA GLU A 79 15.65 18.79 -0.80
C GLU A 79 16.33 17.59 -0.16
N TYR A 80 15.58 16.51 0.08
CA TYR A 80 16.11 15.26 0.61
C TYR A 80 17.16 14.62 -0.32
N VAL A 81 16.86 14.50 -1.61
CA VAL A 81 17.80 13.86 -2.57
C VAL A 81 19.03 14.76 -2.82
N GLU A 82 18.87 16.08 -2.89
CA GLU A 82 19.99 17.02 -3.01
C GLU A 82 20.97 16.91 -1.83
N ASP A 83 20.45 16.78 -0.60
CA ASP A 83 21.26 16.53 0.59
C ASP A 83 22.00 15.19 0.51
N LEU A 84 21.34 14.11 0.08
CA LEU A 84 21.99 12.81 -0.12
C LEU A 84 23.10 12.84 -1.18
N ILE A 85 22.93 13.62 -2.27
CA ILE A 85 23.97 13.84 -3.28
C ILE A 85 25.19 14.49 -2.64
N ILE A 86 25.01 15.54 -1.84
CA ILE A 86 26.11 16.23 -1.16
C ILE A 86 26.83 15.27 -0.20
N ARG A 87 26.09 14.48 0.57
CA ARG A 87 26.65 13.46 1.48
C ARG A 87 27.46 12.41 0.72
N ALA A 88 26.93 11.90 -0.40
CA ALA A 88 27.62 10.93 -1.24
C ALA A 88 28.89 11.52 -1.89
N GLN A 89 28.87 12.78 -2.35
CA GLN A 89 30.07 13.47 -2.86
C GLN A 89 31.15 13.61 -1.79
N ASN A 90 30.76 13.94 -0.55
CA ASN A 90 31.68 14.01 0.58
C ASN A 90 32.28 12.63 0.90
N ASP A 91 31.48 11.56 0.82
CA ASP A 91 31.96 10.20 1.01
C ASP A 91 32.92 9.73 -0.08
N VAL A 92 32.68 10.09 -1.35
CA VAL A 92 33.60 9.81 -2.45
C VAL A 92 34.99 10.42 -2.21
N LYS A 93 35.04 11.64 -1.64
CA LYS A 93 36.30 12.30 -1.24
C LYS A 93 36.89 11.64 0.00
N ARG A 94 36.10 11.44 1.05
CA ARG A 94 36.51 10.83 2.32
C ARG A 94 37.11 9.43 2.15
N PHE A 95 36.61 8.67 1.17
CA PHE A 95 37.08 7.31 0.88
C PHE A 95 38.11 7.23 -0.25
N GLU A 96 38.79 8.32 -0.62
CA GLU A 96 39.80 8.32 -1.69
C GLU A 96 40.90 7.24 -1.52
N ASN A 97 41.29 6.95 -0.28
CA ASN A 97 42.29 5.93 0.06
C ASN A 97 41.67 4.55 0.38
N HIS A 98 40.36 4.38 0.20
CA HIS A 98 39.61 3.16 0.45
C HIS A 98 38.81 2.74 -0.80
N PRO A 99 39.45 2.11 -1.81
CA PRO A 99 38.86 1.91 -3.14
C PRO A 99 37.49 1.22 -3.15
N GLN A 100 37.29 0.21 -2.28
CA GLN A 100 36.00 -0.50 -2.19
C GLN A 100 34.88 0.40 -1.67
N ARG A 101 35.13 1.16 -0.58
CA ARG A 101 34.14 2.12 -0.05
C ARG A 101 33.89 3.25 -1.04
N GLN A 102 34.93 3.73 -1.71
CA GLN A 102 34.79 4.76 -2.74
C GLN A 102 33.93 4.29 -3.92
N LYS A 103 34.07 3.02 -4.35
CA LYS A 103 33.21 2.43 -5.40
C LYS A 103 31.74 2.45 -5.00
N ILE A 104 31.42 2.07 -3.75
CA ILE A 104 30.05 2.09 -3.23
C ILE A 104 29.52 3.54 -3.13
N ALA A 105 30.34 4.48 -2.65
CA ALA A 105 29.95 5.90 -2.55
C ALA A 105 29.66 6.51 -3.93
N LYS A 106 30.49 6.19 -4.93
CA LYS A 106 30.26 6.59 -6.34
C LYS A 106 28.96 5.98 -6.88
N ASN A 107 28.66 4.73 -6.54
CA ASN A 107 27.40 4.10 -6.94
C ASN A 107 26.18 4.80 -6.32
N HIS A 108 26.23 5.17 -5.03
CA HIS A 108 25.17 5.96 -4.39
C HIS A 108 25.01 7.32 -5.06
N LEU A 109 26.11 8.05 -5.26
CA LEU A 109 26.10 9.35 -5.93
C LEU A 109 25.43 9.26 -7.30
N ASN A 110 25.90 8.36 -8.16
CA ASN A 110 25.34 8.16 -9.50
C ASN A 110 23.85 7.80 -9.45
N ASN A 111 23.44 6.97 -8.49
CA ASN A 111 22.05 6.58 -8.34
C ASN A 111 21.17 7.79 -7.92
N PHE A 112 21.60 8.57 -6.93
CA PHE A 112 20.84 9.74 -6.48
C PHE A 112 20.75 10.82 -7.56
N GLU A 113 21.84 11.08 -8.28
CA GLU A 113 21.85 12.00 -9.43
C GLU A 113 20.90 11.50 -10.53
N TYR A 114 20.91 10.20 -10.84
CA TYR A 114 20.00 9.62 -11.83
C TYR A 114 18.53 9.68 -11.41
N ILE A 115 18.22 9.40 -10.15
CA ILE A 115 16.84 9.48 -9.65
C ILE A 115 16.34 10.93 -9.67
N LEU A 116 17.18 11.90 -9.27
CA LEU A 116 16.81 13.31 -9.34
C LEU A 116 16.63 13.77 -10.78
N ASP A 117 17.52 13.39 -11.69
CA ASP A 117 17.42 13.69 -13.12
C ASP A 117 16.12 13.15 -13.72
N THR A 118 15.82 11.87 -13.51
CA THR A 118 14.60 11.24 -14.03
C THR A 118 13.33 11.84 -13.40
N PHE A 119 13.35 12.19 -12.11
CA PHE A 119 12.25 12.90 -11.47
C PHE A 119 11.87 14.19 -12.21
N TYR A 120 12.86 14.98 -12.66
CA TYR A 120 12.63 16.21 -13.42
C TYR A 120 12.37 15.99 -14.91
N ASN A 121 13.24 15.22 -15.57
CA ASN A 121 13.32 15.18 -17.02
C ASN A 121 12.45 14.09 -17.64
N ASN A 122 12.20 13.01 -16.89
CA ASN A 122 11.35 11.91 -17.35
C ASN A 122 9.92 12.00 -16.83
N TYR A 123 9.75 12.48 -15.59
CA TYR A 123 8.46 12.47 -14.89
C TYR A 123 7.92 13.86 -14.55
N TYR A 124 8.67 14.94 -14.83
CA TYR A 124 8.23 16.33 -14.61
C TYR A 124 7.67 16.59 -13.21
N ARG A 125 8.25 15.93 -12.20
CA ARG A 125 7.81 15.95 -10.78
C ARG A 125 6.41 15.39 -10.53
N ASP A 126 5.83 14.67 -11.50
CA ASP A 126 4.49 14.10 -11.44
C ASP A 126 4.54 12.56 -11.51
N LEU A 127 4.77 11.94 -10.34
CA LEU A 127 4.81 10.48 -10.23
C LEU A 127 3.45 9.84 -10.48
N LEU A 128 2.35 10.46 -10.00
CA LEU A 128 1.00 9.95 -10.22
C LEU A 128 0.61 9.99 -11.69
N GLY A 129 0.87 11.10 -12.39
CA GLY A 129 0.67 11.20 -13.83
C GLY A 129 1.51 10.17 -14.60
N SER A 130 2.70 9.84 -14.10
CA SER A 130 3.57 8.82 -14.71
C SER A 130 3.03 7.39 -14.52
N PHE A 131 2.51 7.04 -13.34
CA PHE A 131 1.81 5.77 -13.14
C PHE A 131 0.52 5.71 -13.98
N LYS A 132 -0.24 6.80 -14.01
CA LYS A 132 -1.44 6.93 -14.87
C LYS A 132 -1.09 6.66 -16.34
N TRP A 133 -0.02 7.26 -16.85
CA TRP A 133 0.45 7.04 -18.21
C TRP A 133 0.74 5.56 -18.48
N LEU A 134 1.47 4.88 -17.59
CA LEU A 134 1.73 3.44 -17.73
C LEU A 134 0.45 2.60 -17.71
N GLN A 135 -0.54 2.98 -16.90
CA GLN A 135 -1.85 2.34 -16.92
C GLN A 135 -2.60 2.56 -18.24
N ASP A 136 -2.55 3.77 -18.79
CA ASP A 136 -3.20 4.08 -20.07
C ASP A 136 -2.54 3.36 -21.26
N GLU A 137 -1.25 3.07 -21.15
CA GLU A 137 -0.50 2.25 -22.10
C GLU A 137 -0.69 0.73 -21.88
N GLY A 138 -1.50 0.32 -20.89
CA GLY A 138 -1.76 -1.09 -20.58
C GLY A 138 -0.59 -1.84 -19.96
N MET A 139 0.46 -1.14 -19.50
CA MET A 139 1.64 -1.75 -18.87
C MET A 139 1.35 -2.24 -17.46
N ILE A 140 0.48 -1.52 -16.76
CA ILE A 140 0.08 -1.80 -15.37
C ILE A 140 -1.42 -1.63 -15.22
N GLU A 141 -1.94 -2.21 -14.17
CA GLU A 141 -3.26 -1.91 -13.60
C GLU A 141 -3.05 -1.18 -12.28
N ILE A 142 -3.77 -0.07 -12.05
CA ILE A 142 -3.78 0.60 -10.75
C ILE A 142 -5.10 0.30 -10.06
N ILE A 143 -5.04 -0.07 -8.78
CA ILE A 143 -6.21 -0.31 -7.93
C ILE A 143 -6.23 0.65 -6.74
N THR A 144 -7.40 0.89 -6.17
CA THR A 144 -7.57 1.77 -5.01
C THR A 144 -7.66 1.01 -3.69
N SER A 145 -7.81 1.73 -2.58
CA SER A 145 -8.05 1.20 -1.24
C SER A 145 -8.98 2.15 -0.46
N ALA A 146 -9.18 1.90 0.83
CA ALA A 146 -9.85 2.82 1.73
C ALA A 146 -9.07 4.13 1.83
N ALA A 147 -9.78 5.26 1.94
CA ALA A 147 -9.24 6.62 1.92
C ALA A 147 -7.92 6.77 2.70
N THR A 148 -7.91 6.36 3.96
CA THR A 148 -6.75 6.43 4.85
C THR A 148 -6.31 5.06 5.36
N HIS A 149 -6.62 4.02 4.58
CA HIS A 149 -6.29 2.64 4.95
C HIS A 149 -6.91 2.22 6.30
N GLY A 150 -8.12 2.69 6.60
CA GLY A 150 -8.79 2.37 7.87
C GLY A 150 -9.15 0.89 7.99
N PHE A 151 -9.05 0.32 9.20
CA PHE A 151 -9.34 -1.10 9.44
C PHE A 151 -10.85 -1.37 9.49
N LEU A 152 -11.45 -1.45 8.30
CA LEU A 152 -12.90 -1.44 8.07
C LEU A 152 -13.71 -2.44 8.93
N PRO A 153 -13.26 -3.68 9.19
CA PRO A 153 -14.03 -4.64 9.98
C PRO A 153 -14.44 -4.17 11.39
N LEU A 154 -13.65 -3.27 12.01
CA LEU A 154 -13.86 -2.81 13.38
C LEU A 154 -14.72 -1.54 13.48
N PHE A 155 -15.13 -0.97 12.35
CA PHE A 155 -16.03 0.19 12.31
C PHE A 155 -17.47 -0.24 12.57
N LYS A 156 -18.10 0.37 13.57
CA LYS A 156 -19.47 0.05 14.02
C LYS A 156 -20.56 0.79 13.24
N LYS A 157 -20.20 1.79 12.44
CA LYS A 157 -21.14 2.60 11.67
C LYS A 157 -20.84 2.45 10.18
N ASP A 158 -21.90 2.17 9.42
CA ASP A 158 -21.83 1.94 7.98
C ASP A 158 -21.31 3.17 7.24
N SER A 159 -21.64 4.39 7.72
CA SER A 159 -21.10 5.65 7.20
C SER A 159 -19.58 5.73 7.27
N GLY A 160 -18.95 5.16 8.31
CA GLY A 160 -17.49 5.11 8.42
C GLY A 160 -16.85 4.15 7.40
N ILE A 161 -17.52 3.03 7.10
CA ILE A 161 -17.04 2.08 6.09
C ILE A 161 -17.24 2.67 4.69
N PHE A 162 -18.44 3.20 4.43
CA PHE A 162 -18.82 3.75 3.14
C PHE A 162 -18.00 4.98 2.79
N SER A 163 -17.76 5.92 3.73
CA SER A 163 -16.94 7.10 3.47
C SER A 163 -15.51 6.71 3.07
N GLN A 164 -14.88 5.77 3.79
CA GLN A 164 -13.55 5.26 3.45
C GLN A 164 -13.49 4.67 2.04
N ILE A 165 -14.45 3.82 1.66
CA ILE A 165 -14.46 3.18 0.34
C ILE A 165 -14.75 4.19 -0.76
N GLN A 166 -15.82 4.99 -0.62
CA GLN A 166 -16.27 5.87 -1.68
C GLN A 166 -15.30 7.05 -1.92
N ILE A 167 -14.68 7.58 -0.86
CA ILE A 167 -13.61 8.58 -1.02
C ILE A 167 -12.39 7.96 -1.71
N GLY A 168 -12.08 6.69 -1.44
CA GLY A 168 -11.02 5.99 -2.15
C GLY A 168 -11.31 5.80 -3.64
N VAL A 169 -12.55 5.51 -3.99
CA VAL A 169 -13.03 5.44 -5.38
C VAL A 169 -12.96 6.80 -6.06
N ASP A 170 -13.47 7.86 -5.43
CA ASP A 170 -13.50 9.20 -6.01
C ASP A 170 -12.08 9.79 -6.15
N THR A 171 -11.20 9.54 -5.18
CA THR A 171 -9.78 9.95 -5.24
C THR A 171 -9.05 9.23 -6.38
N TYR A 172 -9.33 7.95 -6.58
CA TYR A 172 -8.80 7.22 -7.74
C TYR A 172 -9.28 7.85 -9.06
N LYS A 173 -10.58 8.13 -9.21
CA LYS A 173 -11.13 8.75 -10.41
C LYS A 173 -10.49 10.11 -10.69
N LYS A 174 -10.30 10.92 -9.64
CA LYS A 174 -9.63 12.23 -9.73
C LYS A 174 -8.23 12.12 -10.32
N HIS A 175 -7.42 11.19 -9.83
CA HIS A 175 -6.00 11.09 -10.23
C HIS A 175 -5.78 10.27 -11.51
N PHE A 176 -6.64 9.28 -11.80
CA PHE A 176 -6.42 8.33 -12.89
C PHE A 176 -7.45 8.41 -14.02
N ASN A 177 -8.52 9.18 -13.86
CA ASN A 177 -9.59 9.39 -14.85
C ASN A 177 -10.24 8.08 -15.36
N LYS A 178 -10.36 7.10 -14.48
CA LYS A 178 -11.00 5.79 -14.71
C LYS A 178 -11.73 5.35 -13.43
N ASP A 179 -12.71 4.47 -13.56
CA ASP A 179 -13.30 3.78 -12.42
C ASP A 179 -12.36 2.65 -11.95
N PRO A 180 -12.06 2.52 -10.64
CA PRO A 180 -11.24 1.42 -10.16
C PRO A 180 -12.05 0.12 -10.15
N MET A 181 -11.52 -0.92 -10.76
CA MET A 181 -12.14 -2.26 -10.73
C MET A 181 -11.68 -3.08 -9.53
N GLY A 182 -10.40 -2.98 -9.18
CA GLY A 182 -9.81 -3.67 -8.04
C GLY A 182 -9.77 -2.80 -6.78
N PHE A 183 -9.81 -3.45 -5.64
CA PHE A 183 -9.66 -2.82 -4.33
C PHE A 183 -8.72 -3.61 -3.43
N TRP A 184 -7.69 -2.95 -2.91
CA TRP A 184 -6.90 -3.48 -1.82
C TRP A 184 -7.63 -3.23 -0.51
N LEU A 185 -8.17 -4.27 0.12
CA LEU A 185 -8.71 -4.14 1.47
C LEU A 185 -7.56 -3.84 2.43
N PRO A 186 -7.68 -2.80 3.28
CA PRO A 186 -6.67 -2.54 4.29
C PRO A 186 -6.36 -3.80 5.07
N GLU A 187 -5.11 -4.23 5.01
CA GLU A 187 -4.61 -5.43 5.70
C GLU A 187 -5.22 -6.75 5.24
N CYS A 188 -5.79 -6.79 4.03
CA CYS A 188 -6.63 -7.88 3.56
C CYS A 188 -7.75 -8.22 4.56
N ALA A 189 -8.20 -7.22 5.34
CA ALA A 189 -9.08 -7.40 6.48
C ALA A 189 -10.54 -7.49 6.03
N TYR A 190 -11.09 -8.69 6.11
CA TYR A 190 -12.46 -9.00 5.69
C TYR A 190 -13.33 -9.42 6.87
N ARG A 191 -14.60 -8.99 6.83
CA ARG A 191 -15.65 -9.44 7.74
C ARG A 191 -16.90 -9.82 6.93
N PRO A 192 -17.46 -11.03 7.14
CA PRO A 192 -18.75 -11.37 6.56
C PRO A 192 -19.89 -10.59 7.22
N LYS A 193 -21.09 -10.75 6.68
CA LYS A 193 -22.31 -10.18 7.28
C LYS A 193 -22.50 -10.72 8.69
N GLU A 194 -22.79 -9.84 9.64
CA GLU A 194 -23.04 -10.20 11.03
C GLU A 194 -24.26 -9.48 11.61
N ILE A 195 -24.84 -10.06 12.66
CA ILE A 195 -25.93 -9.45 13.43
C ILE A 195 -25.39 -9.20 14.83
N GLN A 196 -25.29 -7.94 15.22
CA GLN A 196 -24.76 -7.54 16.52
C GLN A 196 -25.80 -6.69 17.24
N ASN A 197 -26.26 -7.12 18.42
CA ASN A 197 -27.29 -6.44 19.20
C ASN A 197 -28.59 -6.13 18.41
N GLY A 198 -28.96 -7.00 17.46
CA GLY A 198 -30.13 -6.81 16.60
C GLY A 198 -29.91 -5.84 15.43
N GLU A 199 -28.76 -5.19 15.33
CA GLU A 199 -28.36 -4.41 14.15
C GLU A 199 -27.64 -5.32 13.15
N VAL A 200 -28.04 -5.25 11.88
CA VAL A 200 -27.35 -5.91 10.78
C VAL A 200 -26.15 -5.06 10.40
N ARG A 201 -24.96 -5.67 10.37
CA ARG A 201 -23.77 -5.09 9.75
C ARG A 201 -23.51 -5.88 8.48
N GLU A 202 -23.69 -5.23 7.33
CA GLU A 202 -23.43 -5.88 6.05
C GLU A 202 -21.95 -6.28 5.91
N SER A 203 -21.69 -7.24 5.02
CA SER A 203 -20.33 -7.71 4.77
C SER A 203 -19.49 -6.62 4.10
N ILE A 204 -18.16 -6.71 4.17
CA ILE A 204 -17.30 -5.71 3.53
C ILE A 204 -17.49 -5.71 1.99
N ASP A 205 -17.68 -6.88 1.39
CA ASP A 205 -17.91 -7.02 -0.05
C ASP A 205 -19.25 -6.43 -0.52
N TYR A 206 -20.24 -6.27 0.37
CA TYR A 206 -21.47 -5.53 0.05
C TYR A 206 -21.16 -4.06 -0.24
N TRP A 207 -20.31 -3.44 0.58
CA TRP A 207 -19.92 -2.04 0.39
C TRP A 207 -19.03 -1.86 -0.83
N LEU A 208 -18.10 -2.79 -1.08
CA LEU A 208 -17.29 -2.80 -2.30
C LEU A 208 -18.17 -2.89 -3.56
N SER A 209 -19.12 -3.84 -3.59
CA SER A 209 -20.02 -4.04 -4.73
C SER A 209 -20.83 -2.78 -5.04
N ASN A 210 -21.37 -2.12 -4.02
CA ASN A 210 -22.17 -0.90 -4.19
C ASN A 210 -21.34 0.33 -4.59
N SER A 211 -20.02 0.27 -4.45
CA SER A 211 -19.08 1.30 -4.92
C SER A 211 -18.45 0.96 -6.28
N GLY A 212 -18.93 -0.08 -6.96
CA GLY A 212 -18.48 -0.46 -8.32
C GLY A 212 -17.20 -1.29 -8.36
N ILE A 213 -16.73 -1.81 -7.22
CA ILE A 213 -15.55 -2.68 -7.16
C ILE A 213 -15.91 -4.08 -7.62
N GLU A 214 -15.09 -4.65 -8.50
CA GLU A 214 -15.28 -5.97 -9.09
C GLU A 214 -14.46 -7.07 -8.39
N TYR A 215 -13.31 -6.74 -7.79
CA TYR A 215 -12.50 -7.74 -7.09
C TYR A 215 -11.63 -7.17 -5.96
N PHE A 216 -11.21 -8.05 -5.05
CA PHE A 216 -10.24 -7.74 -3.98
C PHE A 216 -9.38 -8.96 -3.58
N PHE A 217 -8.47 -8.75 -2.62
CA PHE A 217 -7.51 -9.75 -2.16
C PHE A 217 -7.68 -10.09 -0.68
N VAL A 218 -7.36 -11.34 -0.36
CA VAL A 218 -7.35 -11.88 1.01
C VAL A 218 -6.13 -12.76 1.23
N ASP A 219 -5.81 -13.06 2.49
CA ASP A 219 -4.79 -14.06 2.78
C ASP A 219 -5.25 -15.46 2.35
N SER A 220 -4.31 -16.38 2.19
CA SER A 220 -4.57 -17.76 1.76
C SER A 220 -5.65 -18.44 2.60
N HIS A 221 -5.68 -18.21 3.91
CA HIS A 221 -6.66 -18.85 4.79
C HIS A 221 -8.09 -18.30 4.56
N GLY A 222 -8.23 -17.06 4.09
CA GLY A 222 -9.52 -16.48 3.72
C GLY A 222 -10.22 -17.28 2.61
N ILE A 223 -9.45 -17.88 1.70
CA ILE A 223 -9.96 -18.82 0.69
C ILE A 223 -10.06 -20.24 1.25
N LEU A 224 -8.98 -20.76 1.84
CA LEU A 224 -8.88 -22.18 2.19
C LEU A 224 -9.82 -22.61 3.33
N THR A 225 -10.37 -21.66 4.09
CA THR A 225 -11.32 -21.93 5.18
C THR A 225 -12.76 -21.50 4.88
N ALA A 226 -13.00 -20.97 3.67
CA ALA A 226 -14.32 -20.56 3.21
C ALA A 226 -15.25 -21.78 3.04
N ASP A 227 -16.54 -21.50 2.98
CA ASP A 227 -17.55 -22.51 2.67
C ASP A 227 -17.93 -22.40 1.18
N LEU A 228 -17.90 -23.52 0.46
CA LEU A 228 -18.31 -23.57 -0.96
C LEU A 228 -19.84 -23.54 -1.04
N ILE A 229 -20.40 -22.48 -1.60
CA ILE A 229 -21.86 -22.28 -1.72
C ILE A 229 -22.38 -22.86 -3.04
N GLU A 230 -21.65 -22.60 -4.12
CA GLU A 230 -21.95 -23.12 -5.45
C GLU A 230 -20.65 -23.64 -6.05
N ASN A 231 -20.67 -24.89 -6.51
CA ASN A 231 -19.50 -25.48 -7.16
C ASN A 231 -19.71 -25.56 -8.67
N LYS A 232 -18.92 -24.81 -9.44
CA LYS A 232 -18.97 -24.81 -10.90
C LYS A 232 -17.92 -25.70 -11.56
N ASN A 233 -16.91 -26.14 -10.81
CA ASN A 233 -15.76 -26.86 -11.35
C ASN A 233 -15.22 -27.90 -10.35
N LYS A 234 -14.09 -28.54 -10.65
CA LYS A 234 -13.48 -29.59 -9.81
C LYS A 234 -12.35 -29.09 -8.91
N ILE A 235 -12.04 -27.79 -8.93
CA ILE A 235 -10.85 -27.20 -8.28
C ILE A 235 -10.99 -27.23 -6.76
N GLY A 236 -12.21 -27.11 -6.22
CA GLY A 236 -12.41 -26.94 -4.78
C GLY A 236 -11.86 -25.60 -4.29
N LEU A 237 -11.36 -25.54 -3.05
CA LEU A 237 -10.74 -24.35 -2.47
C LEU A 237 -9.21 -24.37 -2.69
N ASN A 238 -8.68 -23.41 -3.43
CA ASN A 238 -7.29 -23.32 -3.84
C ASN A 238 -6.91 -21.84 -4.06
N THR A 239 -5.69 -21.43 -3.72
CA THR A 239 -5.24 -20.04 -3.91
C THR A 239 -4.80 -19.72 -5.32
N ASN A 240 -4.66 -20.71 -6.21
CA ASN A 240 -4.25 -20.50 -7.60
C ASN A 240 -5.45 -20.28 -8.55
N PHE A 241 -6.57 -19.81 -8.00
CA PHE A 241 -7.85 -19.64 -8.66
C PHE A 241 -8.65 -18.49 -8.02
N GLY A 242 -9.50 -17.84 -8.79
CA GLY A 242 -10.42 -16.80 -8.30
C GLY A 242 -11.77 -17.37 -7.88
N TYR A 243 -12.45 -16.70 -6.96
CA TYR A 243 -13.80 -17.08 -6.52
C TYR A 243 -14.75 -15.90 -6.58
N ARG A 244 -16.06 -16.18 -6.61
CA ARG A 244 -17.09 -15.16 -6.50
C ARG A 244 -17.74 -15.18 -5.12
N LEU A 245 -18.10 -14.01 -4.60
CA LEU A 245 -18.95 -13.88 -3.40
C LEU A 245 -20.40 -13.67 -3.82
N SER A 246 -21.36 -13.86 -2.90
CA SER A 246 -22.79 -13.71 -3.21
C SER A 246 -23.19 -12.28 -3.65
N THR A 247 -22.38 -11.28 -3.30
CA THR A 247 -22.52 -9.88 -3.77
C THR A 247 -22.14 -9.72 -5.24
N GLY A 248 -21.43 -10.69 -5.80
CA GLY A 248 -20.95 -10.69 -7.18
C GLY A 248 -19.49 -10.30 -7.32
N VAL A 249 -18.86 -9.75 -6.27
CA VAL A 249 -17.44 -9.38 -6.22
C VAL A 249 -16.56 -10.63 -6.25
N SER A 250 -15.46 -10.59 -7.00
CA SER A 250 -14.48 -11.66 -7.05
C SER A 250 -13.41 -11.51 -5.97
N VAL A 251 -12.83 -12.61 -5.51
CA VAL A 251 -11.82 -12.62 -4.46
C VAL A 251 -10.68 -13.56 -4.81
N TYR A 252 -9.46 -13.11 -4.51
CA TYR A 252 -8.22 -13.85 -4.75
C TYR A 252 -7.44 -14.04 -3.44
N GLY A 253 -6.96 -15.27 -3.22
CA GLY A 253 -6.13 -15.59 -2.08
C GLY A 253 -4.64 -15.46 -2.41
N ARG A 254 -3.86 -14.90 -1.48
CA ARG A 254 -2.39 -14.89 -1.55
C ARG A 254 -1.84 -16.30 -1.80
N ASN A 255 -0.96 -16.49 -2.77
CA ASN A 255 -0.25 -17.76 -2.98
C ASN A 255 0.81 -17.97 -1.89
N LYS A 256 0.77 -19.13 -1.22
CA LYS A 256 1.68 -19.42 -0.10
C LYS A 256 3.14 -19.60 -0.53
N LYS A 257 3.39 -20.26 -1.68
CA LYS A 257 4.74 -20.64 -2.10
C LYS A 257 5.53 -19.42 -2.58
N SER A 258 4.95 -18.60 -3.45
CA SER A 258 5.58 -17.36 -3.93
C SER A 258 5.79 -16.36 -2.81
N SER A 259 4.80 -16.16 -1.93
CA SER A 259 4.95 -15.26 -0.78
C SER A 259 6.05 -15.74 0.17
N ARG A 260 6.09 -17.04 0.50
CA ARG A 260 7.16 -17.58 1.36
C ARG A 260 8.55 -17.37 0.76
N GLN A 261 8.70 -17.53 -0.56
CA GLN A 261 10.00 -17.43 -1.21
C GLN A 261 10.59 -16.01 -1.21
N VAL A 262 9.76 -14.99 -1.02
CA VAL A 262 10.20 -13.59 -0.98
C VAL A 262 10.16 -13.02 0.45
N TRP A 263 9.08 -13.28 1.20
CA TRP A 263 8.82 -12.62 2.49
C TRP A 263 9.27 -13.39 3.73
N ASP A 264 9.63 -14.67 3.61
CA ASP A 264 10.06 -15.46 4.77
C ASP A 264 11.40 -14.94 5.31
N ALA A 265 11.44 -14.54 6.59
CA ALA A 265 12.63 -13.99 7.23
C ALA A 265 13.83 -14.98 7.26
N LYS A 266 13.60 -16.29 7.12
CA LYS A 266 14.63 -17.33 7.14
C LYS A 266 15.09 -17.75 5.75
N ILE A 267 14.20 -17.89 4.79
CA ILE A 267 14.53 -18.43 3.45
C ILE A 267 14.27 -17.48 2.28
N GLY A 268 13.69 -16.31 2.55
CA GLY A 268 13.37 -15.32 1.53
C GLY A 268 14.63 -14.68 0.93
N TYR A 269 14.56 -14.35 -0.37
CA TYR A 269 15.67 -13.71 -1.09
C TYR A 269 16.22 -12.44 -0.43
N PRO A 270 15.41 -11.54 0.15
CA PRO A 270 15.92 -10.31 0.79
C PRO A 270 16.96 -10.57 1.89
N GLY A 271 16.96 -11.76 2.49
CA GLY A 271 17.91 -12.14 3.53
C GLY A 271 19.24 -12.72 3.03
N GLU A 272 19.54 -12.63 1.73
CA GLU A 272 20.79 -13.12 1.13
C GLU A 272 22.00 -12.30 1.57
N ASP A 273 23.09 -12.99 1.93
CA ASP A 273 24.27 -12.40 2.55
C ASP A 273 24.96 -11.34 1.69
N TYR A 274 24.82 -11.41 0.37
CA TYR A 274 25.40 -10.43 -0.57
C TYR A 274 24.54 -9.19 -0.83
N TYR A 275 23.29 -9.17 -0.38
CA TYR A 275 22.43 -7.99 -0.51
C TYR A 275 22.74 -6.91 0.52
N ARG A 276 22.39 -5.67 0.18
CA ARG A 276 22.64 -4.48 0.99
C ARG A 276 21.97 -4.60 2.36
N GLU A 277 22.72 -4.32 3.42
CA GLU A 277 22.20 -4.29 4.79
C GLU A 277 21.41 -3.00 5.01
N PHE A 278 20.13 -3.12 5.37
CA PHE A 278 19.23 -1.99 5.59
C PHE A 278 19.50 -1.28 6.93
N HIS A 279 19.86 -2.04 7.97
CA HIS A 279 19.94 -1.48 9.33
C HIS A 279 21.26 -0.74 9.61
N LYS A 280 22.32 -1.02 8.84
CA LYS A 280 23.65 -0.48 9.10
C LYS A 280 23.95 0.74 8.21
N LYS A 281 24.02 1.91 8.85
CA LYS A 281 24.30 3.21 8.22
C LYS A 281 25.69 3.75 8.62
N ASP A 282 26.32 4.50 7.73
CA ASP A 282 27.56 5.20 8.05
C ASP A 282 27.28 6.31 9.06
N HIS A 283 28.15 6.43 10.06
CA HIS A 283 27.95 7.34 11.19
C HIS A 283 28.05 8.83 10.82
N GLN A 284 28.65 9.19 9.68
CA GLN A 284 28.73 10.59 9.23
C GLN A 284 27.70 10.91 8.16
N SER A 285 27.56 10.05 7.14
CA SER A 285 26.65 10.35 6.01
C SER A 285 25.25 9.76 6.17
N GLY A 286 25.09 8.70 6.97
CA GLY A 286 23.85 7.93 7.07
C GLY A 286 23.59 7.00 5.89
N LEU A 287 24.55 6.84 4.95
CA LEU A 287 24.41 5.98 3.77
C LEU A 287 24.77 4.51 4.07
N HIS A 288 24.24 3.58 3.27
CA HIS A 288 24.43 2.13 3.44
C HIS A 288 25.67 1.61 2.70
N TYR A 289 26.68 1.11 3.42
CA TYR A 289 27.93 0.59 2.83
C TYR A 289 28.17 -0.91 3.02
N TRP A 290 27.27 -1.59 3.71
CA TRP A 290 27.47 -2.97 4.13
C TRP A 290 26.46 -3.91 3.47
N ARG A 291 26.82 -5.20 3.47
CA ARG A 291 25.93 -6.30 3.08
C ARG A 291 25.49 -7.08 4.30
N ILE A 292 24.40 -7.83 4.16
CA ILE A 292 23.81 -8.64 5.23
C ILE A 292 24.82 -9.58 5.86
N THR A 293 25.76 -10.16 5.09
CA THR A 293 26.90 -10.97 5.55
C THR A 293 26.56 -12.32 6.18
N GLY A 294 25.46 -12.39 6.90
CA GLY A 294 24.95 -13.54 7.64
C GLY A 294 23.96 -13.04 8.69
N LYS A 295 22.90 -13.82 8.94
CA LYS A 295 21.80 -13.42 9.85
C LYS A 295 22.23 -13.33 11.31
N GLU A 296 23.19 -14.16 11.71
CA GLU A 296 23.73 -14.21 13.07
C GLU A 296 24.93 -13.26 13.28
N ILE A 297 25.35 -12.55 12.22
CA ILE A 297 26.49 -11.63 12.29
C ILE A 297 26.00 -10.27 12.79
N GLY A 298 26.50 -9.86 13.95
CA GLY A 298 26.24 -8.52 14.51
C GLY A 298 26.79 -7.39 13.65
N GLU A 299 26.39 -6.15 13.95
CA GLU A 299 26.72 -4.97 13.13
C GLU A 299 28.22 -4.83 12.84
N ASP A 300 29.08 -5.03 13.82
CA ASP A 300 30.54 -4.90 13.68
C ASP A 300 31.15 -5.92 12.70
N GLY A 301 30.51 -7.10 12.57
CA GLY A 301 30.98 -8.17 11.68
C GLY A 301 30.51 -8.04 10.22
N LYS A 302 29.60 -7.09 9.92
CA LYS A 302 29.07 -6.88 8.57
C LYS A 302 30.20 -6.44 7.62
N GLN A 303 30.29 -7.11 6.48
CA GLN A 303 31.27 -6.81 5.44
C GLN A 303 30.76 -5.73 4.48
N LEU A 304 31.67 -5.14 3.69
CA LEU A 304 31.31 -4.14 2.69
C LEU A 304 30.42 -4.74 1.59
N TYR A 305 29.52 -3.91 1.07
CA TYR A 305 28.63 -4.28 -0.02
C TYR A 305 29.40 -4.51 -1.32
N ASP A 306 29.11 -5.63 -1.99
CA ASP A 306 29.73 -6.02 -3.25
C ASP A 306 28.66 -6.03 -4.35
N ILE A 307 28.65 -4.96 -5.14
CA ILE A 307 27.67 -4.72 -6.21
C ILE A 307 27.68 -5.85 -7.24
N ASP A 308 28.86 -6.38 -7.58
CA ASP A 308 29.00 -7.39 -8.62
C ASP A 308 28.47 -8.73 -8.13
N ARG A 309 28.72 -9.09 -6.86
CA ARG A 309 28.15 -10.29 -6.22
C ARG A 309 26.65 -10.20 -6.02
N ALA A 310 26.12 -9.03 -5.63
CA ALA A 310 24.69 -8.81 -5.53
C ALA A 310 23.99 -9.01 -6.89
N GLN A 311 24.63 -8.58 -7.99
CA GLN A 311 24.12 -8.80 -9.35
C GLN A 311 24.07 -10.28 -9.75
N VAL A 312 25.07 -11.08 -9.34
CA VAL A 312 25.03 -12.55 -9.51
C VAL A 312 23.83 -13.14 -8.77
N LYS A 313 23.59 -12.72 -7.52
CA LYS A 313 22.45 -13.18 -6.72
C LYS A 313 21.10 -12.80 -7.29
N ILE A 314 20.96 -11.58 -7.84
CA ILE A 314 19.75 -11.18 -8.59
C ILE A 314 19.46 -12.19 -9.72
N ASN A 315 20.47 -12.60 -10.49
CA ASN A 315 20.29 -13.56 -11.58
C ASN A 315 19.91 -14.96 -11.06
N GLU A 316 20.56 -15.45 -10.00
CA GLU A 316 20.21 -16.74 -9.40
C GLU A 316 18.76 -16.75 -8.89
N HIS A 317 18.38 -15.73 -8.11
CA HIS A 317 17.06 -15.66 -7.50
C HIS A 317 15.92 -15.42 -8.48
N SER A 318 16.15 -14.65 -9.56
CA SER A 318 15.14 -14.43 -10.59
C SER A 318 14.87 -15.71 -11.40
N ASN A 319 15.90 -16.48 -11.74
CA ASN A 319 15.74 -17.79 -12.38
C ASN A 319 15.05 -18.80 -11.45
N HIS A 320 15.44 -18.84 -10.17
CA HIS A 320 14.79 -19.71 -9.19
C HIS A 320 13.29 -19.38 -9.05
N PHE A 321 12.95 -18.09 -9.00
CA PHE A 321 11.56 -17.65 -8.91
C PHE A 321 10.75 -18.01 -10.17
N LEU A 322 11.29 -17.83 -11.37
CA LEU A 322 10.62 -18.29 -12.59
C LEU A 322 10.32 -19.79 -12.54
N ASN A 323 11.29 -20.61 -12.14
CA ASN A 323 11.10 -22.06 -12.03
C ASN A 323 10.02 -22.43 -11.01
N LEU A 324 9.97 -21.73 -9.87
CA LEU A 324 8.93 -21.88 -8.86
C LEU A 324 7.54 -21.59 -9.45
N LEU A 325 7.40 -20.49 -10.20
CA LEU A 325 6.14 -20.11 -10.82
C LEU A 325 5.69 -21.11 -11.90
N ILE A 326 6.62 -21.57 -12.75
CA ILE A 326 6.33 -22.58 -13.78
C ILE A 326 5.89 -23.89 -13.13
N GLN A 327 6.57 -24.34 -12.08
CA GLN A 327 6.19 -25.56 -11.37
C GLN A 327 4.79 -25.44 -10.77
N GLU A 328 4.52 -24.34 -10.08
CA GLU A 328 3.22 -24.09 -9.44
C GLU A 328 2.06 -24.04 -10.46
N ALA A 329 2.28 -23.39 -11.61
CA ALA A 329 1.30 -23.33 -12.69
C ALA A 329 1.11 -24.69 -13.36
N THR A 330 2.19 -25.45 -13.57
CA THR A 330 2.15 -26.78 -14.17
C THR A 330 1.41 -27.76 -13.27
N ASP A 331 1.74 -27.80 -11.98
CA ASP A 331 1.07 -28.67 -10.99
C ASP A 331 -0.45 -28.41 -10.97
N PHE A 332 -0.84 -27.14 -10.97
CA PHE A 332 -2.26 -26.77 -10.99
C PHE A 332 -2.94 -27.15 -12.31
N SER A 333 -2.31 -26.83 -13.43
CA SER A 333 -2.83 -27.13 -14.78
C SER A 333 -2.98 -28.62 -15.02
N ASP A 334 -1.97 -29.43 -14.66
CA ASP A 334 -2.02 -30.89 -14.83
C ASP A 334 -3.07 -31.53 -13.91
N GLN A 335 -3.31 -30.96 -12.72
CA GLN A 335 -4.30 -31.48 -11.79
C GLN A 335 -5.75 -31.15 -12.20
N TYR A 336 -6.00 -29.95 -12.74
CA TYR A 336 -7.37 -29.44 -12.96
C TYR A 336 -7.73 -29.19 -14.43
N ASP A 337 -6.80 -29.37 -15.36
CA ASP A 337 -6.94 -29.00 -16.78
C ASP A 337 -7.39 -27.54 -16.95
N TYR A 338 -6.80 -26.65 -16.14
CA TYR A 338 -7.20 -25.25 -16.06
C TYR A 338 -5.98 -24.32 -15.90
N PRO A 339 -5.90 -23.20 -16.65
CA PRO A 339 -4.82 -22.23 -16.50
C PRO A 339 -5.03 -21.38 -15.23
N GLY A 340 -4.43 -21.79 -14.12
CA GLY A 340 -4.54 -21.07 -12.84
C GLY A 340 -3.80 -19.73 -12.83
N ILE A 341 -4.02 -18.94 -11.78
CA ILE A 341 -3.32 -17.67 -11.53
C ILE A 341 -2.59 -17.69 -10.19
N ILE A 342 -1.30 -17.36 -10.19
CA ILE A 342 -0.49 -17.27 -8.98
C ILE A 342 -0.50 -15.83 -8.48
N VAL A 343 -1.47 -15.48 -7.64
CA VAL A 343 -1.60 -14.13 -7.08
C VAL A 343 -0.60 -13.90 -5.95
N SER A 344 0.33 -12.98 -6.15
CA SER A 344 1.46 -12.74 -5.24
C SER A 344 1.49 -11.28 -4.79
N PRO A 345 0.77 -10.95 -3.72
CA PRO A 345 0.78 -9.62 -3.12
C PRO A 345 1.98 -9.39 -2.21
N TYR A 346 2.57 -8.20 -2.30
CA TYR A 346 3.66 -7.72 -1.44
C TYR A 346 3.51 -6.22 -1.19
N ASP A 347 3.99 -5.74 -0.05
CA ASP A 347 4.20 -4.29 0.15
C ASP A 347 5.14 -3.77 -0.94
N PHE A 348 4.79 -2.63 -1.53
CA PHE A 348 5.54 -2.08 -2.67
C PHE A 348 6.96 -1.71 -2.23
N GLU A 349 7.09 -1.12 -1.05
CA GLU A 349 8.36 -0.67 -0.46
C GLU A 349 9.26 -1.84 -0.05
N LEU A 350 8.78 -3.09 -0.11
CA LEU A 350 9.68 -4.24 -0.05
C LEU A 350 10.75 -4.12 -1.14
N TYR A 351 10.36 -3.74 -2.36
CA TYR A 351 11.25 -3.72 -3.51
C TYR A 351 11.96 -2.37 -3.61
N GLY A 352 13.24 -2.36 -3.26
CA GLY A 352 14.12 -1.20 -3.39
C GLY A 352 14.41 -0.53 -2.05
N HIS A 353 13.41 -0.33 -1.20
CA HIS A 353 13.62 0.24 0.14
C HIS A 353 14.14 -0.81 1.13
N TRP A 354 13.28 -1.77 1.54
CA TRP A 354 13.70 -2.84 2.48
C TRP A 354 14.67 -3.83 1.83
N TRP A 355 14.40 -4.22 0.58
CA TRP A 355 15.28 -5.05 -0.23
C TRP A 355 15.85 -4.22 -1.39
N SER A 356 17.06 -3.68 -1.20
CA SER A 356 17.71 -2.76 -2.15
C SER A 356 17.74 -3.23 -3.60
N GLU A 357 17.88 -4.53 -3.81
CA GLU A 357 18.03 -5.14 -5.13
C GLU A 357 16.68 -5.55 -5.75
N GLY A 358 15.58 -5.42 -4.99
CA GLY A 358 14.26 -5.93 -5.34
C GLY A 358 13.71 -5.39 -6.67
N ILE A 359 13.89 -4.10 -6.96
CA ILE A 359 13.45 -3.50 -8.23
C ILE A 359 14.22 -4.07 -9.42
N LYS A 360 15.54 -4.24 -9.29
CA LYS A 360 16.38 -4.88 -10.33
C LYS A 360 16.00 -6.34 -10.53
N TRP A 361 15.70 -7.04 -9.44
CA TRP A 361 15.20 -8.41 -9.49
C TRP A 361 13.85 -8.51 -10.20
N LEU A 362 12.89 -7.63 -9.90
CA LEU A 362 11.60 -7.59 -10.61
C LEU A 362 11.77 -7.33 -12.10
N GLY A 363 12.60 -6.34 -12.47
CA GLY A 363 12.93 -6.07 -13.87
C GLY A 363 13.54 -7.29 -14.60
N LYS A 364 14.26 -8.16 -13.88
CA LYS A 364 14.77 -9.43 -14.43
C LYS A 364 13.69 -10.50 -14.53
N VAL A 365 12.83 -10.64 -13.52
CA VAL A 365 11.70 -11.57 -13.52
C VAL A 365 10.75 -11.28 -14.68
N PHE A 366 10.41 -10.01 -14.95
CA PHE A 366 9.53 -9.66 -16.07
C PHE A 366 10.14 -10.05 -17.42
N ARG A 367 11.44 -9.80 -17.63
CA ARG A 367 12.15 -10.23 -18.85
C ARG A 367 12.25 -11.75 -18.98
N LEU A 368 12.32 -12.47 -17.87
CA LEU A 368 12.36 -13.93 -17.88
C LEU A 368 10.98 -14.52 -18.22
N ILE A 369 9.91 -13.98 -17.63
CA ILE A 369 8.53 -14.41 -17.90
C ILE A 369 8.14 -14.10 -19.34
N SER A 370 8.48 -12.92 -19.88
CA SER A 370 8.16 -12.57 -21.27
C SER A 370 8.80 -13.48 -22.32
N ASN A 371 9.87 -14.19 -21.96
CA ASN A 371 10.52 -15.19 -22.80
C ASN A 371 10.04 -16.64 -22.54
N SER A 372 9.15 -16.84 -21.56
CA SER A 372 8.59 -18.15 -21.21
C SER A 372 7.44 -18.53 -22.13
N LYS A 373 7.26 -19.84 -22.35
CA LYS A 373 6.07 -20.40 -23.05
C LYS A 373 5.07 -21.06 -22.09
N GLU A 374 5.48 -21.24 -20.83
CA GLU A 374 4.72 -21.97 -19.82
C GLU A 374 3.89 -21.05 -18.93
N ILE A 375 4.34 -19.81 -18.68
CA ILE A 375 3.65 -18.85 -17.83
C ILE A 375 3.69 -17.46 -18.44
N ASP A 376 2.63 -16.69 -18.23
CA ASP A 376 2.51 -15.32 -18.72
C ASP A 376 2.09 -14.34 -17.61
N MET A 377 2.31 -13.05 -17.82
CA MET A 377 1.81 -11.99 -16.95
C MET A 377 0.35 -11.67 -17.29
N ILE A 378 -0.47 -11.35 -16.30
CA ILE A 378 -1.82 -10.86 -16.53
C ILE A 378 -2.24 -9.91 -15.42
N THR A 379 -3.01 -8.87 -15.76
CA THR A 379 -3.65 -8.02 -14.75
C THR A 379 -4.77 -8.81 -14.08
N ILE A 380 -5.14 -8.43 -12.85
CA ILE A 380 -6.18 -9.16 -12.11
C ILE A 380 -7.56 -8.88 -12.72
N SER A 381 -7.81 -7.68 -13.25
CA SER A 381 -9.02 -7.38 -14.02
C SER A 381 -9.13 -8.24 -15.27
N ASP A 382 -8.07 -8.36 -16.08
CA ASP A 382 -8.10 -9.16 -17.31
C ASP A 382 -8.37 -10.64 -17.00
N TYR A 383 -7.69 -11.21 -15.99
CA TYR A 383 -7.95 -12.58 -15.57
C TYR A 383 -9.39 -12.76 -15.06
N THR A 384 -9.89 -11.81 -14.27
CA THR A 384 -11.29 -11.82 -13.79
C THR A 384 -12.26 -11.80 -14.97
N HIS A 385 -12.03 -10.96 -15.98
CA HIS A 385 -12.91 -10.84 -17.13
C HIS A 385 -12.94 -12.09 -17.99
N LEU A 386 -11.79 -12.75 -18.17
CA LEU A 386 -11.68 -13.98 -18.95
C LEU A 386 -12.28 -15.20 -18.25
N HIS A 387 -12.21 -15.26 -16.91
CA HIS A 387 -12.43 -16.50 -16.17
C HIS A 387 -13.57 -16.48 -15.14
N LYS A 388 -14.20 -15.32 -14.86
CA LYS A 388 -15.22 -15.21 -13.79
C LYS A 388 -16.43 -16.13 -13.95
N ASP A 389 -16.77 -16.55 -15.16
CA ASP A 389 -17.92 -17.42 -15.39
C ASP A 389 -17.69 -18.85 -14.85
N ASP A 390 -16.42 -19.26 -14.77
CA ASP A 390 -15.96 -20.54 -14.21
C ASP A 390 -15.81 -20.50 -12.69
N PHE A 391 -15.84 -19.30 -12.08
CA PHE A 391 -15.63 -19.15 -10.64
C PHE A 391 -16.80 -19.73 -9.84
N SER A 392 -16.47 -20.63 -8.93
CA SER A 392 -17.37 -21.11 -7.88
C SER A 392 -17.70 -19.99 -6.89
N THR A 393 -18.90 -20.05 -6.30
CA THR A 393 -19.33 -19.08 -5.29
C THR A 393 -18.93 -19.57 -3.90
N ILE A 394 -18.23 -18.75 -3.12
CA ILE A 394 -17.82 -19.06 -1.75
C ILE A 394 -18.44 -18.09 -0.75
N LYS A 395 -18.52 -18.53 0.51
CA LYS A 395 -18.81 -17.69 1.66
C LYS A 395 -17.58 -17.66 2.56
N MET A 396 -16.98 -16.48 2.66
CA MET A 396 -15.79 -16.26 3.47
C MET A 396 -16.10 -16.10 4.96
N LYS A 397 -15.09 -16.38 5.77
CA LYS A 397 -15.02 -16.05 7.20
C LYS A 397 -14.14 -14.81 7.40
N GLU A 398 -14.02 -14.37 8.64
CA GLU A 398 -13.05 -13.33 9.00
C GLU A 398 -11.64 -13.70 8.52
N SER A 399 -10.91 -12.72 7.99
CA SER A 399 -9.55 -12.89 7.50
C SER A 399 -8.76 -11.59 7.58
N THR A 400 -7.45 -11.67 7.84
CA THR A 400 -6.45 -10.62 7.57
C THR A 400 -5.14 -11.26 7.11
N TRP A 401 -4.26 -10.52 6.45
CA TRP A 401 -2.91 -11.03 6.19
C TRP A 401 -1.93 -10.79 7.36
N GLY A 402 -2.40 -10.21 8.46
CA GLY A 402 -1.62 -9.89 9.65
C GLY A 402 -1.31 -11.12 10.52
N ALA A 403 -0.57 -10.89 11.60
CA ALA A 403 -0.13 -11.95 12.48
C ALA A 403 -1.32 -12.80 13.00
N GLY A 404 -1.26 -14.11 12.80
CA GLY A 404 -2.29 -15.05 13.22
C GLY A 404 -3.52 -15.11 12.31
N GLY A 405 -3.61 -14.31 11.24
CA GLY A 405 -4.74 -14.31 10.31
C GLY A 405 -6.04 -13.68 10.85
N HIS A 406 -5.97 -13.06 12.03
CA HIS A 406 -7.11 -12.49 12.75
C HIS A 406 -6.88 -11.01 13.06
N PHE A 407 -7.83 -10.38 13.75
CA PHE A 407 -7.78 -8.94 14.04
C PHE A 407 -6.83 -8.53 15.18
N GLN A 408 -6.10 -9.47 15.80
CA GLN A 408 -5.32 -9.24 17.03
C GLN A 408 -4.25 -8.15 16.95
N VAL A 409 -3.72 -7.85 15.76
CA VAL A 409 -2.74 -6.77 15.57
C VAL A 409 -3.42 -5.41 15.77
N TRP A 410 -4.67 -5.26 15.32
CA TRP A 410 -5.43 -4.02 15.36
C TRP A 410 -6.39 -3.94 16.56
N ASP A 411 -6.84 -5.08 17.07
CA ASP A 411 -7.71 -5.22 18.25
C ASP A 411 -7.02 -5.99 19.40
N ASN A 412 -5.97 -5.39 19.95
CA ASN A 412 -5.24 -5.91 21.11
C ASN A 412 -5.64 -5.17 22.39
N GLU A 413 -5.54 -5.83 23.56
CA GLU A 413 -5.82 -5.21 24.87
C GLU A 413 -5.01 -3.92 25.14
N GLU A 414 -3.75 -3.83 24.66
CA GLU A 414 -2.88 -2.66 24.90
C GLU A 414 -3.38 -1.37 24.21
N HIS A 415 -4.06 -1.49 23.06
CA HIS A 415 -4.46 -0.34 22.24
C HIS A 415 -5.91 -0.36 21.73
N ARG A 416 -6.72 -1.33 22.17
CA ARG A 416 -8.16 -1.40 21.88
C ARG A 416 -8.91 -0.14 22.31
N TRP A 417 -8.35 0.67 23.21
CA TRP A 417 -8.87 1.97 23.60
C TRP A 417 -9.08 2.93 22.42
N ILE A 418 -8.40 2.74 21.28
CA ILE A 418 -8.59 3.52 20.03
C ILE A 418 -10.02 3.38 19.49
N TRP A 419 -10.58 2.17 19.48
CA TRP A 419 -11.84 1.88 18.80
C TRP A 419 -13.05 2.62 19.37
N PRO A 420 -13.22 2.75 20.70
CA PRO A 420 -14.23 3.63 21.27
C PRO A 420 -14.18 5.06 20.74
N TYR A 421 -12.99 5.68 20.65
CA TYR A 421 -12.84 7.06 20.16
C TYR A 421 -13.25 7.19 18.70
N ILE A 422 -12.73 6.34 17.81
CA ILE A 422 -13.11 6.33 16.38
C ILE A 422 -14.63 6.17 16.25
N ASN A 423 -15.19 5.13 16.86
CA ASN A 423 -16.61 4.83 16.72
C ASN A 423 -17.52 5.89 17.35
N SER A 424 -17.09 6.60 18.41
CA SER A 424 -17.83 7.73 18.95
C SER A 424 -17.76 8.95 18.02
N SER A 425 -16.60 9.24 17.43
CA SER A 425 -16.39 10.36 16.53
C SER A 425 -17.21 10.21 15.24
N VAL A 426 -17.27 9.01 14.65
CA VAL A 426 -18.14 8.74 13.48
C VAL A 426 -19.60 9.07 13.81
N ARG A 427 -20.11 8.54 14.94
CA ARG A 427 -21.50 8.78 15.38
C ARG A 427 -21.78 10.25 15.66
N GLU A 428 -20.82 10.94 16.26
CA GLU A 428 -20.94 12.36 16.55
C GLU A 428 -21.01 13.19 15.26
N PHE A 429 -20.20 12.84 14.27
CA PHE A 429 -20.21 13.51 12.98
C PHE A 429 -21.51 13.25 12.20
N GLU A 430 -22.04 12.01 12.22
CA GLU A 430 -23.38 11.72 11.68
C GLU A 430 -24.47 12.64 12.28
N SER A 431 -24.41 12.85 13.60
CA SER A 431 -25.36 13.72 14.33
C SER A 431 -25.21 15.18 13.93
N VAL A 432 -23.98 15.67 13.81
CA VAL A 432 -23.69 17.05 13.36
C VAL A 432 -24.19 17.28 11.93
N LEU A 433 -23.95 16.34 11.00
CA LEU A 433 -24.41 16.46 9.62
C LEU A 433 -25.94 16.39 9.52
N LYS A 434 -26.61 15.61 10.39
CA LYS A 434 -28.07 15.58 10.47
C LYS A 434 -28.67 16.95 10.83
N ASN A 435 -28.01 17.68 11.73
CA ASN A 435 -28.46 19.00 12.18
C ASN A 435 -28.06 20.14 11.23
N ASN A 436 -26.99 19.96 10.45
CA ASN A 436 -26.47 20.94 9.48
C ASN A 436 -26.78 20.50 8.04
N LYS A 437 -28.04 20.64 7.61
CA LYS A 437 -28.48 20.19 6.27
C LYS A 437 -27.97 21.07 5.12
N ASN A 438 -27.96 22.38 5.32
CA ASN A 438 -27.59 23.37 4.30
C ASN A 438 -26.50 24.31 4.83
N PRO A 439 -25.28 23.81 5.06
CA PRO A 439 -24.19 24.66 5.54
C PRO A 439 -23.82 25.70 4.48
N ASN A 440 -23.52 26.93 4.90
CA ASN A 440 -22.90 27.93 4.02
C ASN A 440 -21.42 27.57 3.74
N GLN A 441 -20.71 28.38 2.95
CA GLN A 441 -19.33 28.07 2.56
C GLN A 441 -18.36 27.94 3.74
N ASP A 442 -18.42 28.84 4.72
CA ASP A 442 -17.55 28.80 5.91
C ASP A 442 -17.85 27.57 6.79
N GLN A 443 -19.14 27.25 6.95
CA GLN A 443 -19.57 26.06 7.69
C GLN A 443 -19.12 24.79 6.97
N MET A 444 -19.23 24.74 5.64
CA MET A 444 -18.79 23.61 4.83
C MET A 444 -17.27 23.43 4.92
N ARG A 445 -16.49 24.52 4.93
CA ARG A 445 -15.04 24.47 5.13
C ARG A 445 -14.67 23.79 6.44
N VAL A 446 -15.32 24.16 7.55
CA VAL A 446 -15.12 23.50 8.86
C VAL A 446 -15.53 22.03 8.81
N LEU A 447 -16.70 21.70 8.24
CA LEU A 447 -17.17 20.31 8.13
C LEU A 447 -16.23 19.43 7.30
N LYS A 448 -15.66 19.96 6.22
CA LYS A 448 -14.64 19.26 5.42
C LYS A 448 -13.39 18.97 6.24
N GLN A 449 -12.93 19.93 7.06
CA GLN A 449 -11.78 19.66 7.94
C GLN A 449 -12.11 18.65 9.04
N VAL A 450 -13.32 18.68 9.63
CA VAL A 450 -13.80 17.63 10.55
C VAL A 450 -13.67 16.25 9.90
N ALA A 451 -14.14 16.12 8.66
CA ALA A 451 -14.09 14.87 7.90
C ALA A 451 -12.64 14.39 7.69
N ARG A 452 -11.70 15.30 7.37
CA ARG A 452 -10.27 14.95 7.22
C ARG A 452 -9.68 14.43 8.52
N GLU A 453 -9.89 15.12 9.65
CA GLU A 453 -9.37 14.67 10.95
C GLU A 453 -9.95 13.30 11.35
N LEU A 454 -11.23 13.06 11.04
CA LEU A 454 -11.85 11.75 11.27
C LEU A 454 -11.17 10.66 10.44
N LEU A 455 -11.02 10.87 9.12
CA LEU A 455 -10.35 9.91 8.25
C LEU A 455 -8.91 9.66 8.69
N LEU A 456 -8.15 10.70 9.02
CA LEU A 456 -6.76 10.57 9.44
C LEU A 456 -6.63 9.82 10.77
N MET A 457 -7.56 10.01 11.71
CA MET A 457 -7.63 9.24 12.96
C MET A 457 -7.97 7.76 12.73
N GLU A 458 -8.67 7.44 11.65
CA GLU A 458 -9.20 6.12 11.32
C GLU A 458 -8.17 5.12 10.74
N GLY A 459 -6.98 5.59 10.35
CA GLY A 459 -5.96 4.76 9.69
C GLY A 459 -5.50 3.55 10.50
N SER A 460 -5.30 2.40 9.83
CA SER A 460 -4.84 1.16 10.49
C SER A 460 -3.39 1.24 10.99
N ASP A 461 -2.61 2.20 10.50
CA ASP A 461 -1.21 2.42 10.87
C ASP A 461 -1.03 2.66 12.36
N TRP A 462 -1.95 3.40 12.99
CA TRP A 462 -1.82 3.76 14.41
C TRP A 462 -1.84 2.54 15.33
N PRO A 463 -2.89 1.69 15.31
CA PRO A 463 -2.86 0.45 16.08
C PRO A 463 -1.76 -0.52 15.62
N PHE A 464 -1.38 -0.54 14.34
CA PHE A 464 -0.26 -1.37 13.87
C PHE A 464 1.08 -0.99 14.51
N LEU A 465 1.45 0.30 14.47
CA LEU A 465 2.69 0.83 15.04
C LEU A 465 2.73 0.72 16.57
N LEU A 466 1.58 0.76 17.23
CA LEU A 466 1.47 0.48 18.67
C LEU A 466 1.76 -1.00 18.97
N TYR A 467 1.26 -1.92 18.14
CA TYR A 467 1.48 -3.36 18.28
C TYR A 467 2.94 -3.75 18.02
N THR A 468 3.53 -3.30 16.92
CA THR A 468 4.90 -3.65 16.51
C THR A 468 5.99 -2.91 17.29
N LYS A 469 5.62 -1.83 17.99
CA LYS A 469 6.51 -0.96 18.77
C LYS A 469 7.62 -0.30 17.94
N GLN A 470 7.45 -0.21 16.62
CA GLN A 470 8.43 0.41 15.72
C GLN A 470 8.47 1.94 15.85
N ALA A 471 7.30 2.56 16.06
CA ALA A 471 7.16 4.01 16.25
C ALA A 471 5.99 4.31 17.20
N LYS A 472 6.00 3.67 18.38
CA LYS A 472 4.87 3.67 19.33
C LYS A 472 4.48 5.08 19.77
N GLU A 473 5.47 5.88 20.18
CA GLU A 473 5.25 7.24 20.65
C GLU A 473 4.67 8.12 19.55
N TYR A 474 5.24 8.03 18.34
CA TYR A 474 4.74 8.73 17.16
C TYR A 474 3.29 8.35 16.85
N ALA A 475 2.95 7.06 16.80
CA ALA A 475 1.60 6.60 16.52
C ALA A 475 0.60 7.09 17.58
N ASN A 476 0.99 7.03 18.85
CA ASN A 476 0.18 7.53 19.95
C ASN A 476 -0.08 9.04 19.82
N GLU A 477 0.97 9.84 19.57
CA GLU A 477 0.86 11.29 19.37
C GLU A 477 -0.01 11.63 18.16
N ARG A 478 0.19 10.96 17.02
CA ARG A 478 -0.59 11.16 15.79
C ARG A 478 -2.07 10.92 16.00
N PHE A 479 -2.43 9.79 16.61
CA PHE A 479 -3.83 9.48 16.92
C PHE A 479 -4.46 10.58 17.80
N HIS A 480 -3.77 10.97 18.88
CA HIS A 480 -4.29 11.98 19.80
C HIS A 480 -4.37 13.38 19.16
N HIS A 481 -3.42 13.76 18.32
CA HIS A 481 -3.47 15.04 17.61
C HIS A 481 -4.68 15.13 16.67
N HIS A 482 -4.95 14.09 15.87
CA HIS A 482 -6.15 14.07 15.02
C HIS A 482 -7.43 14.09 15.85
N HIS A 483 -7.49 13.30 16.93
CA HIS A 483 -8.65 13.31 17.81
C HIS A 483 -8.88 14.67 18.50
N GLN A 484 -7.82 15.37 18.92
CA GLN A 484 -7.92 16.70 19.52
C GLN A 484 -8.40 17.75 18.50
N ARG A 485 -7.84 17.73 17.28
CA ARG A 485 -8.28 18.61 16.18
C ARG A 485 -9.73 18.34 15.82
N PHE A 486 -10.10 17.06 15.66
CA PHE A 486 -11.49 16.63 15.46
C PHE A 486 -12.41 17.21 16.52
N ASN A 487 -12.09 17.04 17.81
CA ASN A 487 -12.92 17.53 18.92
C ASN A 487 -13.09 19.05 18.92
N LYS A 488 -12.03 19.80 18.56
CA LYS A 488 -12.10 21.26 18.46
C LYS A 488 -13.01 21.69 17.30
N LEU A 489 -12.87 21.06 16.14
CA LEU A 489 -13.65 21.36 14.93
C LEU A 489 -15.12 20.93 15.07
N ILE A 490 -15.38 19.71 15.55
CA ILE A 490 -16.73 19.17 15.72
C ILE A 490 -17.53 19.98 16.75
N TRP A 491 -16.86 20.51 17.78
CA TRP A 491 -17.49 21.39 18.75
C TRP A 491 -18.07 22.65 18.08
N GLN A 492 -17.29 23.31 17.22
CA GLN A 492 -17.76 24.46 16.44
C GLN A 492 -18.91 24.05 15.49
N ALA A 493 -18.83 22.86 14.90
CA ALA A 493 -19.82 22.36 13.95
C ALA A 493 -21.15 21.95 14.58
N LYS A 494 -21.19 21.66 15.89
CA LYS A 494 -22.45 21.39 16.62
C LYS A 494 -23.39 22.59 16.62
N ASN A 495 -22.86 23.80 16.75
CA ASN A 495 -23.65 25.03 16.76
C ASN A 495 -22.82 26.21 16.24
N PHE A 496 -22.92 26.48 14.94
CA PHE A 496 -22.21 27.60 14.31
C PHE A 496 -22.66 28.99 14.76
N ASN A 497 -23.75 29.10 15.53
CA ASN A 497 -24.23 30.38 16.09
C ASN A 497 -23.53 30.76 17.40
N GLU A 498 -22.80 29.83 18.03
CA GLU A 498 -22.01 30.13 19.22
C GLU A 498 -20.69 30.85 18.87
N PRO A 499 -20.11 31.63 19.82
CA PRO A 499 -18.83 32.30 19.61
C PRO A 499 -17.77 31.33 19.09
N LYS A 500 -17.04 31.74 18.04
CA LYS A 500 -15.99 30.94 17.42
C LYS A 500 -14.97 30.49 18.49
N ARG A 501 -14.88 29.18 18.74
CA ARG A 501 -13.80 28.58 19.57
C ARG A 501 -12.55 28.23 18.76
N LEU A 502 -12.64 28.36 17.45
CA LEU A 502 -11.57 28.17 16.51
C LEU A 502 -11.33 29.49 15.78
N SER A 503 -10.13 30.04 15.90
CA SER A 503 -9.77 31.23 15.14
C SER A 503 -9.55 30.89 13.67
N GLU A 504 -9.64 31.89 12.80
CA GLU A 504 -9.37 31.73 11.36
C GLU A 504 -7.94 31.26 11.08
N GLU A 505 -6.98 31.79 11.85
CA GLU A 505 -5.57 31.40 11.80
C GLU A 505 -5.37 29.94 12.21
N GLU A 506 -6.03 29.49 13.26
CA GLU A 506 -5.96 28.10 13.73
C GLU A 506 -6.56 27.12 12.71
N LEU A 507 -7.72 27.44 12.12
CA LEU A 507 -8.32 26.62 11.06
C LEU A 507 -7.37 26.50 9.86
N THR A 508 -6.85 27.64 9.39
CA THR A 508 -5.91 27.69 8.26
C THR A 508 -4.64 26.91 8.56
N HIS A 509 -4.14 26.96 9.80
CA HIS A 509 -2.99 26.18 10.21
C HIS A 509 -3.24 24.67 10.14
N ILE A 510 -4.38 24.21 10.67
CA ILE A 510 -4.79 22.79 10.59
C ILE A 510 -4.92 22.37 9.12
N GLU A 511 -5.62 23.14 8.29
CA GLU A 511 -5.77 22.85 6.85
C GLU A 511 -4.41 22.79 6.13
N SER A 512 -3.42 23.56 6.56
CA SER A 512 -2.08 23.55 5.97
C SER A 512 -1.27 22.28 6.28
N ILE A 513 -1.64 21.56 7.35
CA ILE A 513 -1.02 20.30 7.80
C ILE A 513 -1.82 19.14 7.21
N ASP A 514 -3.11 19.10 7.50
CA ASP A 514 -4.03 18.02 7.16
C ASP A 514 -4.86 18.40 5.92
N SER A 515 -4.16 18.44 4.78
CA SER A 515 -4.65 18.94 3.48
C SER A 515 -5.05 17.85 2.49
N CYS A 516 -5.18 16.59 2.91
CA CYS A 516 -5.67 15.52 2.04
C CYS A 516 -7.16 15.70 1.69
N PHE A 517 -7.58 15.21 0.53
CA PHE A 517 -8.98 15.17 0.08
C PHE A 517 -9.64 16.56 0.04
N GLN A 518 -9.26 17.37 -0.94
CA GLN A 518 -9.86 18.71 -1.11
C GLN A 518 -11.33 18.66 -1.57
N ASP A 519 -11.68 17.60 -2.31
CA ASP A 519 -12.96 17.46 -3.02
C ASP A 519 -13.96 16.56 -2.27
N LEU A 520 -13.85 16.49 -0.94
CA LEU A 520 -14.71 15.63 -0.11
C LEU A 520 -16.20 15.90 -0.31
N ASN A 521 -16.96 14.83 -0.54
CA ASN A 521 -18.41 14.82 -0.50
C ASN A 521 -18.90 14.49 0.91
N MET A 522 -19.58 15.44 1.55
CA MET A 522 -20.08 15.29 2.93
C MET A 522 -21.23 14.29 3.06
N ASP A 523 -21.91 13.95 1.96
CA ASP A 523 -23.03 13.02 2.02
C ASP A 523 -22.59 11.59 2.37
N TYR A 524 -21.34 11.21 2.09
CA TYR A 524 -20.81 9.89 2.45
C TYR A 524 -20.66 9.66 3.95
N PHE A 525 -20.57 10.73 4.73
CA PHE A 525 -20.46 10.68 6.19
C PHE A 525 -21.82 10.73 6.88
N ARG A 526 -22.91 10.92 6.12
CA ARG A 526 -24.26 10.92 6.69
C ARG A 526 -24.63 9.50 7.09
N ARG A 527 -25.44 9.39 8.14
CA ARG A 527 -26.02 8.11 8.54
C ARG A 527 -26.78 7.49 7.37
N ILE A 528 -26.40 6.28 7.02
CA ILE A 528 -27.08 5.48 6.00
C ILE A 528 -28.32 4.89 6.68
N THR A 529 -29.49 5.21 6.16
CA THR A 529 -30.77 4.62 6.59
C THR A 529 -31.27 3.73 5.46
N ASN A 530 -31.45 2.45 5.76
CA ASN A 530 -32.11 1.49 4.86
C ASN A 530 -33.57 1.89 4.57
#